data_AF-A0A6P5PVQ5-F1
#
_entry.id   AF-A0A6P5PVQ5-F1
#
_cell.length_a   1.000
_cell.length_b   1.000
_cell.length_c   1.000
_cell.angle_alpha   90.00
_cell.angle_beta   90.00
_cell.angle_gamma   90.00
#
_symmetry.space_group_name_H-M   'P 1'
#
loop_
_entity.id
_entity.type
_entity.pdbx_description
1 polymer ?
#
loop_
_entity_poly.entity_id
_entity_poly.type
_entity_poly.pdbx_seq_one_letter_code
_entity_poly.pdbx_strand_id
1 'polypeptide(L)'
;MRFFLWNAILALWVTVLSGALIPEPEVKIEVLQKPFICHRKTKGGDLMLVHYEGYLEKDGSLFHSTNGKIPPESTLIFNIDLLEIRNGPRSHESFQEMDLNDDWRLSKQEVKVYLQKEFEKHGAVVNESHHDALVEDIFDKEDEDKDGFISAREFTYVHDEL
;
A
#
# COMPACT_ATOMS: atom_id res chain seq x y z
N MET A 1 52.79 21.36 -16.54
CA MET A 1 51.94 20.14 -16.41
C MET A 1 51.09 20.06 -15.13
N ARG A 2 50.88 21.15 -14.37
CA ARG A 2 50.07 21.13 -13.12
C ARG A 2 48.71 21.83 -13.21
N PHE A 3 48.41 22.51 -14.33
CA PHE A 3 47.14 23.22 -14.56
C PHE A 3 46.03 22.36 -15.18
N PHE A 4 46.38 21.20 -15.75
CA PHE A 4 45.42 20.31 -16.40
C PHE A 4 44.71 19.34 -15.43
N LEU A 5 45.26 19.12 -14.23
CA LEU A 5 44.72 18.15 -13.27
C LEU A 5 43.66 18.73 -12.33
N TRP A 6 43.61 20.05 -12.14
CA TRP A 6 42.60 20.69 -11.27
C TRP A 6 41.23 20.74 -11.94
N ASN A 7 41.18 20.98 -13.25
CA ASN A 7 39.93 21.09 -14.00
C ASN A 7 39.16 19.77 -14.14
N ALA A 8 39.85 18.63 -14.05
CA ALA A 8 39.21 17.31 -14.13
C ALA A 8 38.42 16.94 -12.86
N ILE A 9 38.84 17.44 -11.68
CA ILE A 9 38.19 17.12 -10.40
C ILE A 9 36.90 17.93 -10.22
N LEU A 10 36.85 19.17 -10.73
CA LEU A 10 35.66 20.02 -10.70
C LEU A 10 34.54 19.53 -11.63
N ALA A 11 34.88 18.90 -12.76
CA ALA A 11 33.89 18.36 -13.70
C ALA A 11 33.18 17.09 -13.16
N LEU A 12 33.83 16.33 -12.28
CA LEU A 12 33.28 15.07 -11.75
C LEU A 12 32.24 15.27 -10.63
N TRP A 13 32.18 16.47 -10.03
CA TRP A 13 31.19 16.80 -9.00
C TRP A 13 29.85 17.29 -9.58
N VAL A 14 29.82 17.72 -10.84
CA VAL A 14 28.61 18.26 -11.47
C VAL A 14 27.67 17.16 -11.98
N THR A 15 28.17 15.95 -12.24
CA THR A 15 27.36 14.87 -12.84
C THR A 15 26.55 14.04 -11.84
N VAL A 16 26.67 14.28 -10.53
CA VAL A 16 26.02 13.45 -9.49
C VAL A 16 24.69 14.05 -8.99
N LEU A 17 24.27 15.23 -9.46
CA LEU A 17 23.06 15.93 -8.99
C LEU A 17 21.84 15.83 -9.90
N SER A 18 21.80 14.89 -10.85
CA SER A 18 20.54 14.54 -11.51
C SER A 18 19.74 13.61 -10.61
N GLY A 19 19.19 14.17 -9.53
CA GLY A 19 18.10 13.51 -8.80
C GLY A 19 16.94 13.28 -9.77
N ALA A 20 16.40 12.06 -9.79
CA ALA A 20 15.22 11.75 -10.59
C ALA A 20 14.07 12.69 -10.15
N LEU A 21 13.50 13.47 -11.08
CA LEU A 21 12.28 14.21 -10.80
C LEU A 21 11.16 13.20 -10.55
N ILE A 22 10.51 13.30 -9.40
CA ILE A 22 9.27 12.60 -9.12
C ILE A 22 8.21 13.19 -10.09
N PRO A 23 7.50 12.36 -10.87
CA PRO A 23 6.46 12.87 -11.76
C PRO A 23 5.38 13.60 -10.95
N GLU A 24 4.91 14.73 -11.48
CA GLU A 24 3.80 15.46 -10.90
C GLU A 24 2.54 14.57 -10.84
N PRO A 25 1.72 14.68 -9.79
CA PRO A 25 0.52 13.85 -9.67
C PRO A 25 -0.46 14.15 -10.80
N GLU A 26 -0.97 13.11 -11.45
CA GLU A 26 -1.94 13.21 -12.56
C GLU A 26 -3.30 13.78 -12.11
N VAL A 27 -3.61 13.70 -10.81
CA VAL A 27 -4.84 14.21 -10.20
C VAL A 27 -4.54 15.26 -9.14
N LYS A 28 -5.33 16.33 -9.14
CA LYS A 28 -5.26 17.37 -8.11
C LYS A 28 -6.12 16.98 -6.91
N ILE A 29 -5.52 16.94 -5.72
CA ILE A 29 -6.19 16.59 -4.47
C ILE A 29 -6.23 17.82 -3.56
N GLU A 30 -7.40 18.12 -3.02
CA GLU A 30 -7.60 19.18 -2.03
C GLU A 30 -8.34 18.63 -0.81
N VAL A 31 -7.80 18.89 0.39
CA VAL A 31 -8.42 18.43 1.65
C VAL A 31 -9.32 19.53 2.19
N LEU A 32 -10.63 19.36 2.03
CA LEU A 32 -11.63 20.33 2.48
C LEU A 32 -11.74 20.37 4.01
N GLN A 33 -11.76 19.20 4.65
CA GLN A 33 -11.89 19.07 6.09
C GLN A 33 -11.12 17.84 6.61
N LYS A 34 -10.59 17.95 7.84
CA LYS A 34 -10.03 16.82 8.59
C LYS A 34 -10.83 16.60 9.87
N PRO A 35 -10.95 15.35 10.35
CA PRO A 35 -11.50 15.09 11.68
C PRO A 35 -10.61 15.71 12.75
N PHE A 36 -11.20 16.01 13.91
CA PHE A 36 -10.45 16.53 15.07
C PHE A 36 -9.35 15.57 15.53
N ILE A 37 -9.66 14.26 15.54
CA ILE A 37 -8.70 13.19 15.84
C ILE A 37 -8.72 12.19 14.68
N CYS A 38 -7.55 11.87 14.16
CA CYS A 38 -7.36 10.87 13.11
C CYS A 38 -6.64 9.65 13.72
N HIS A 39 -7.40 8.59 14.00
CA HIS A 39 -6.85 7.35 14.54
C HIS A 39 -6.14 6.50 13.48
N ARG A 40 -6.57 6.60 12.22
CA ARG A 40 -6.09 5.79 11.10
C ARG A 40 -6.19 6.57 9.79
N LYS A 41 -5.24 6.33 8.89
CA LYS A 41 -5.27 6.77 7.48
C LYS A 41 -5.53 5.57 6.56
N THR A 42 -6.09 5.85 5.39
CA THR A 42 -6.29 4.84 4.34
C THR A 42 -4.95 4.40 3.75
N LYS A 43 -4.88 3.12 3.36
CA LYS A 43 -3.76 2.54 2.60
C LYS A 43 -4.29 1.69 1.45
N GLY A 44 -3.41 1.32 0.52
CA GLY A 44 -3.74 0.37 -0.55
C GLY A 44 -4.32 -0.91 0.03
N GLY A 45 -5.41 -1.39 -0.56
CA GLY A 45 -6.16 -2.56 -0.07
C GLY A 45 -7.26 -2.24 0.96
N ASP A 46 -7.39 -0.99 1.43
CA ASP A 46 -8.50 -0.63 2.32
C ASP A 46 -9.83 -0.54 1.55
N LEU A 47 -10.90 -1.02 2.18
CA LEU A 47 -12.27 -0.76 1.76
C LEU A 47 -12.72 0.56 2.38
N MET A 48 -13.09 1.52 1.54
CA MET A 48 -13.57 2.83 1.97
C MET A 48 -15.08 2.93 1.77
N LEU A 49 -15.82 3.23 2.84
CA LEU A 49 -17.19 3.67 2.72
C LEU A 49 -17.16 5.18 2.49
N VAL A 50 -17.59 5.61 1.29
CA VAL A 50 -17.56 7.01 0.89
C VAL A 50 -18.94 7.49 0.46
N HIS A 51 -19.26 8.73 0.80
CA HIS A 51 -20.28 9.50 0.10
C HIS A 51 -19.55 10.38 -0.92
N TYR A 52 -20.03 10.45 -2.16
CA TYR A 52 -19.39 11.28 -3.17
C TYR A 52 -20.39 11.98 -4.08
N GLU A 53 -20.01 13.15 -4.55
CA GLU A 53 -20.69 13.91 -5.59
C GLU A 53 -19.69 14.22 -6.70
N GLY A 54 -20.09 13.99 -7.94
CA GLY A 54 -19.24 14.16 -9.12
C GLY A 54 -19.77 15.22 -10.06
N TYR A 55 -18.89 16.10 -10.55
CA TYR A 55 -19.23 17.23 -11.42
C TYR A 55 -18.33 17.29 -12.65
N LEU A 56 -18.86 17.83 -13.76
CA LEU A 56 -18.07 18.20 -14.92
C LEU A 56 -17.42 19.57 -14.70
N GLU A 57 -16.11 19.71 -14.92
CA GLU A 57 -15.42 21.01 -14.75
C GLU A 57 -15.95 22.10 -15.70
N LYS A 58 -16.34 21.70 -16.93
CA LYS A 58 -16.72 22.65 -17.99
C LYS A 58 -18.00 23.44 -17.67
N ASP A 59 -18.98 22.82 -17.03
CA ASP A 59 -20.30 23.42 -16.78
C ASP A 59 -20.79 23.29 -15.33
N GLY A 60 -20.05 22.60 -14.47
CA GLY A 60 -20.41 22.36 -13.07
C GLY A 60 -21.60 21.41 -12.88
N SER A 61 -22.06 20.75 -13.94
CA SER A 61 -23.21 19.85 -13.85
C SER A 61 -22.88 18.58 -13.05
N LEU A 62 -23.80 18.18 -12.17
CA LEU A 62 -23.70 16.92 -11.42
C LEU A 62 -23.86 15.74 -12.39
N PHE A 63 -22.83 14.89 -12.51
CA PHE A 63 -22.93 13.67 -13.30
C PHE A 63 -23.44 12.52 -12.42
N HIS A 64 -24.75 12.43 -12.24
CA HIS A 64 -25.36 11.18 -11.74
C HIS A 64 -26.69 10.96 -12.45
N SER A 65 -26.62 10.33 -13.63
CA SER A 65 -27.80 9.92 -14.37
C SER A 65 -27.52 8.59 -15.05
N THR A 66 -28.49 7.67 -14.95
CA THR A 66 -28.50 6.37 -15.64
C THR A 66 -28.43 6.48 -17.16
N ASN A 67 -28.64 7.69 -17.72
CA ASN A 67 -28.50 8.01 -19.15
C ASN A 67 -27.44 9.09 -19.43
N GLY A 68 -26.79 9.64 -18.40
CA GLY A 68 -25.82 10.72 -18.51
C GLY A 68 -24.43 10.19 -18.83
N LYS A 69 -24.04 10.24 -20.11
CA LYS A 69 -22.68 9.87 -20.53
C LYS A 69 -21.73 11.03 -20.23
N ILE A 70 -20.61 10.73 -19.58
CA ILE A 70 -19.49 11.66 -19.45
C ILE A 70 -18.96 11.93 -20.86
N PRO A 71 -18.96 13.19 -21.34
CA PRO A 71 -18.41 13.52 -22.65
C PRO A 71 -16.91 13.19 -22.72
N PRO A 72 -16.36 12.86 -23.90
CA PRO A 72 -14.92 12.67 -24.05
C PRO A 72 -14.16 13.94 -23.70
N GLU A 73 -12.90 13.78 -23.24
CA GLU A 73 -12.04 14.90 -22.84
C GLU A 73 -12.70 15.82 -21.79
N SER A 74 -13.34 15.22 -20.79
CA SER A 74 -13.95 15.94 -19.67
C SER A 74 -13.12 15.79 -18.41
N THR A 75 -12.74 16.92 -17.80
CA THR A 75 -12.22 16.94 -16.44
C THR A 75 -13.37 16.74 -15.45
N LEU A 76 -13.16 15.85 -14.47
CA LEU A 76 -14.12 15.56 -13.42
C LEU A 76 -13.66 16.17 -12.10
N ILE A 77 -14.62 16.69 -11.34
CA ILE A 77 -14.40 17.18 -9.98
C ILE A 77 -15.21 16.30 -9.04
N PHE A 78 -14.59 15.82 -7.97
CA PHE A 78 -15.25 14.99 -6.97
C PHE A 78 -15.17 15.64 -5.60
N ASN A 79 -16.31 15.73 -4.93
CA ASN A 79 -16.38 15.93 -3.48
C ASN A 79 -16.55 14.55 -2.85
N ILE A 80 -15.63 14.17 -1.96
CA ILE A 80 -15.60 12.83 -1.36
C ILE A 80 -15.56 12.97 0.16
N ASP A 81 -16.56 12.40 0.81
CA ASP A 81 -16.65 12.28 2.26
C ASP A 81 -16.35 10.84 2.68
N LEU A 82 -15.24 10.66 3.39
CA LEU A 82 -14.85 9.36 3.94
C LEU A 82 -15.61 9.09 5.25
N LEU A 83 -16.48 8.08 5.23
CA LEU A 83 -17.32 7.71 6.36
C LEU A 83 -16.65 6.62 7.22
N GLU A 84 -16.08 5.60 6.59
CA GLU A 84 -15.46 4.46 7.28
C GLU A 84 -14.29 3.87 6.49
N ILE A 85 -13.30 3.34 7.20
CA ILE A 85 -12.17 2.57 6.65
C ILE A 85 -12.22 1.17 7.22
N ARG A 86 -12.32 0.16 6.36
CA ARG A 86 -12.22 -1.26 6.73
C ARG A 86 -10.99 -1.86 6.05
N ASN A 87 -10.36 -2.86 6.68
CA ASN A 87 -9.34 -3.64 5.99
C ASN A 87 -10.01 -4.42 4.86
N GLY A 88 -9.47 -4.36 3.64
CA GLY A 88 -9.91 -5.26 2.59
C GLY A 88 -9.51 -6.70 2.88
N PRO A 89 -10.12 -7.66 2.16
CA PRO A 89 -9.72 -9.06 2.25
C PRO A 89 -8.23 -9.20 1.91
N ARG A 90 -7.54 -10.13 2.58
CA ARG A 90 -6.15 -10.47 2.27
C ARG A 90 -6.06 -10.83 0.78
N SER A 91 -5.19 -10.14 0.03
CA SER A 91 -5.11 -10.30 -1.43
C SER A 91 -4.27 -11.52 -1.81
N HIS A 92 -4.56 -12.10 -2.97
CA HIS A 92 -3.72 -13.16 -3.54
C HIS A 92 -2.29 -12.66 -3.83
N GLU A 93 -2.13 -11.38 -4.17
CA GLU A 93 -0.81 -10.76 -4.40
C GLU A 93 0.06 -10.80 -3.13
N SER A 94 -0.51 -10.46 -1.96
CA SER A 94 0.23 -10.54 -0.69
C SER A 94 0.64 -11.98 -0.35
N PHE A 95 -0.17 -12.96 -0.71
CA PHE A 95 0.20 -14.37 -0.53
C PHE A 95 1.41 -14.74 -1.40
N GLN A 96 1.38 -14.38 -2.69
CA GLN A 96 2.48 -14.64 -3.62
C GLN A 96 3.78 -13.93 -3.23
N GLU A 97 3.71 -12.73 -2.64
CA GLU A 97 4.91 -12.04 -2.16
C GLU A 97 5.61 -12.76 -1.00
N MET A 98 4.86 -13.53 -0.22
CA MET A 98 5.37 -14.29 0.93
C MET A 98 5.80 -15.71 0.55
N ASP A 99 5.10 -16.36 -0.37
CA ASP A 99 5.40 -17.70 -0.87
C ASP A 99 6.67 -17.65 -1.75
N LEU A 100 7.84 -17.90 -1.15
CA LEU A 100 9.13 -17.71 -1.82
C LEU A 100 9.53 -18.91 -2.66
N ASN A 101 8.90 -20.06 -2.44
CA ASN A 101 9.21 -21.32 -3.13
C ASN A 101 8.08 -21.78 -4.09
N ASP A 102 7.01 -20.98 -4.21
CA ASP A 102 5.84 -21.22 -5.06
C ASP A 102 5.14 -22.57 -4.76
N ASP A 103 5.15 -23.03 -3.49
CA ASP A 103 4.53 -24.29 -3.08
C ASP A 103 3.07 -24.15 -2.61
N TRP A 104 2.49 -22.96 -2.78
CA TRP A 104 1.08 -22.61 -2.51
C TRP A 104 0.67 -22.70 -1.05
N ARG A 105 1.65 -22.62 -0.14
CA ARG A 105 1.47 -22.59 1.31
C ARG A 105 2.59 -21.76 1.93
N LEU A 106 2.37 -21.22 3.11
CA LEU A 106 3.34 -20.38 3.80
C LEU A 106 3.98 -21.16 4.94
N SER A 107 5.30 -21.30 4.89
CA SER A 107 6.10 -21.81 6.00
C SER A 107 6.39 -20.73 7.04
N LYS A 108 6.71 -21.14 8.27
CA LYS A 108 7.15 -20.22 9.34
C LYS A 108 8.32 -19.35 8.91
N GLN A 109 9.24 -19.91 8.12
CA GLN A 109 10.41 -19.21 7.62
C GLN A 109 10.03 -18.11 6.64
N GLU A 110 9.11 -18.36 5.72
CA GLU A 110 8.60 -17.37 4.76
C GLU A 110 7.90 -16.22 5.47
N VAL A 111 7.03 -16.54 6.43
CA VAL A 111 6.36 -15.53 7.26
C VAL A 111 7.37 -14.70 8.06
N LYS A 112 8.38 -15.35 8.67
CA LYS A 112 9.46 -14.66 9.40
C LYS A 112 10.23 -13.69 8.50
N VAL A 113 10.62 -14.14 7.30
CA VAL A 113 11.34 -13.32 6.31
C VAL A 113 10.51 -12.13 5.86
N TYR A 114 9.21 -12.34 5.60
CA TYR A 114 8.30 -11.26 5.22
C TYR A 114 8.17 -10.21 6.33
N LEU A 115 7.89 -10.64 7.57
CA LEU A 115 7.78 -9.74 8.72
C LEU A 115 9.06 -8.93 8.90
N GLN A 116 10.23 -9.57 8.87
CA GLN A 116 11.50 -8.88 9.00
C GLN A 116 11.65 -7.76 7.96
N LYS A 117 11.36 -8.04 6.68
CA LYS A 117 11.40 -7.03 5.61
C LYS A 117 10.43 -5.87 5.87
N GLU A 118 9.22 -6.15 6.33
CA GLU A 118 8.22 -5.12 6.62
C GLU A 118 8.62 -4.23 7.80
N PHE A 119 9.20 -4.79 8.86
CA PHE A 119 9.71 -3.98 9.98
C PHE A 119 10.92 -3.11 9.59
N GLU A 120 11.83 -3.64 8.78
CA GLU A 120 12.99 -2.91 8.25
C GLU A 120 12.55 -1.72 7.38
N LYS A 121 11.53 -1.92 6.52
CA LYS A 121 10.94 -0.87 5.67
C LYS A 121 10.36 0.29 6.48
N HIS A 122 9.82 0.01 7.67
CA HIS A 122 9.27 1.01 8.58
C HIS A 122 10.28 1.56 9.60
N GLY A 123 11.57 1.18 9.50
CA GLY A 123 12.65 1.72 10.34
C GLY A 123 12.62 1.26 11.80
N ALA A 124 11.95 0.14 12.09
CA ALA A 124 11.93 -0.45 13.42
C ALA A 124 13.19 -1.32 13.65
N VAL A 125 13.87 -1.13 14.78
CA VAL A 125 14.97 -2.03 15.19
C VAL A 125 14.36 -3.32 15.71
N VAL A 126 14.54 -4.38 14.93
CA VAL A 126 13.99 -5.69 15.18
C VAL A 126 14.86 -6.48 16.16
N ASN A 127 14.24 -7.03 17.22
CA ASN A 127 14.85 -8.06 18.06
C ASN A 127 14.33 -9.44 17.63
N GLU A 128 15.23 -10.34 17.28
CA GLU A 128 14.92 -11.64 16.66
C GLU A 128 14.00 -12.52 17.53
N SER A 129 14.14 -12.47 18.87
CA SER A 129 13.32 -13.27 19.78
C SER A 129 11.84 -12.88 19.78
N HIS A 130 11.51 -11.62 19.49
CA HIS A 130 10.13 -11.16 19.39
C HIS A 130 9.47 -11.61 18.09
N HIS A 131 10.26 -11.84 17.03
CA HIS A 131 9.75 -12.31 15.75
C HIS A 131 9.38 -13.78 15.81
N ASP A 132 10.18 -14.60 16.49
CA ASP A 132 9.86 -16.02 16.63
C ASP A 132 8.55 -16.23 17.40
N ALA A 133 8.37 -15.53 18.52
CA ALA A 133 7.13 -15.60 19.28
C ALA A 133 5.91 -15.12 18.48
N LEU A 134 6.05 -14.03 17.70
CA LEU A 134 4.98 -13.53 16.85
C LEU A 134 4.61 -14.52 15.74
N VAL A 135 5.60 -15.19 15.14
CA VAL A 135 5.36 -16.20 14.11
C VAL A 135 4.63 -17.41 14.69
N GLU A 136 5.00 -17.87 15.88
CA GLU A 136 4.27 -18.94 16.56
C GLU A 136 2.81 -18.55 16.84
N ASP A 137 2.57 -17.35 17.40
CA ASP A 137 1.22 -16.84 17.67
C ASP A 137 0.35 -16.73 16.40
N ILE A 138 0.96 -16.45 15.25
CA ILE A 138 0.27 -16.44 13.95
C ILE A 138 -0.15 -17.86 13.56
N PHE A 139 0.77 -18.82 13.59
CA PHE A 139 0.47 -20.20 13.22
C PHE A 139 -0.54 -20.84 14.17
N ASP A 140 -0.47 -20.54 15.47
CA ASP A 140 -1.45 -21.06 16.43
C ASP A 140 -2.89 -20.68 16.09
N LYS A 141 -3.09 -19.50 15.46
CA LYS A 141 -4.40 -18.99 15.05
C LYS A 141 -4.80 -19.35 13.63
N GLU A 142 -3.85 -19.36 12.70
CA GLU A 142 -4.14 -19.42 11.26
C GLU A 142 -3.98 -20.83 10.67
N ASP A 143 -3.10 -21.68 11.23
CA ASP A 143 -2.94 -23.09 10.82
C ASP A 143 -4.07 -23.90 11.46
N GLU A 144 -5.14 -24.15 10.71
CA GLU A 144 -6.38 -24.77 11.18
C GLU A 144 -6.22 -26.30 11.26
N ASP A 145 -5.57 -26.89 10.26
CA ASP A 145 -5.40 -28.35 10.17
C ASP A 145 -4.13 -28.88 10.88
N LYS A 146 -3.30 -27.97 11.41
CA LYS A 146 -2.08 -28.24 12.19
C LYS A 146 -1.03 -29.01 11.40
N ASP A 147 -0.95 -28.77 10.09
CA ASP A 147 0.08 -29.35 9.23
C ASP A 147 1.43 -28.61 9.29
N GLY A 148 1.48 -27.47 9.97
CA GLY A 148 2.66 -26.64 10.14
C GLY A 148 2.88 -25.61 9.03
N PHE A 149 1.90 -25.43 8.15
CA PHE A 149 1.87 -24.46 7.07
C PHE A 149 0.57 -23.63 7.13
N ILE A 150 0.56 -22.48 6.43
CA ILE A 150 -0.68 -21.73 6.19
C ILE A 150 -0.98 -21.80 4.70
N SER A 151 -1.96 -22.61 4.32
CA SER A 151 -2.40 -22.75 2.94
C SER A 151 -3.04 -21.45 2.42
N ALA A 152 -3.12 -21.31 1.08
CA ALA A 152 -3.84 -20.18 0.46
C ALA A 152 -5.29 -20.03 0.97
N ARG A 153 -5.93 -21.15 1.33
CA ARG A 153 -7.30 -21.18 1.85
C ARG A 153 -7.37 -20.63 3.27
N GLU A 154 -6.49 -21.08 4.15
CA GLU A 154 -6.41 -20.56 5.54
C GLU A 154 -6.03 -19.08 5.54
N PHE A 155 -5.14 -18.68 4.63
CA PHE A 155 -4.79 -17.27 4.45
C PHE A 155 -5.95 -16.40 3.97
N THR A 156 -6.94 -16.91 3.24
CA THR A 156 -8.07 -16.08 2.78
C THR A 156 -9.27 -16.14 3.71
N TYR A 157 -9.49 -17.27 4.39
CA TYR A 157 -10.73 -17.53 5.11
C TYR A 157 -10.60 -17.13 6.59
N VAL A 158 -11.22 -16.02 6.96
CA VAL A 158 -11.37 -15.63 8.37
C VAL A 158 -12.72 -16.18 8.85
N HIS A 159 -12.68 -17.11 9.81
CA HIS A 159 -13.88 -17.48 10.56
C HIS A 159 -14.26 -16.31 11.48
N ASP A 160 -15.24 -15.50 11.07
CA ASP A 160 -16.01 -14.72 12.03
C ASP A 160 -16.84 -15.73 12.83
N GLU A 161 -16.35 -16.15 14.00
CA GLU A 161 -17.14 -16.94 14.94
C GLU A 161 -18.36 -16.09 15.35
N LEU A 162 -19.56 -16.56 14.96
CA LEU A 162 -20.86 -16.00 15.33
C LEU A 162 -21.27 -16.36 16.76
#